data_AF-T0XZT0-F1
#
_entry.id   AF-T0XZT0-F1
#
_cell.length_a   1.000
_cell.length_b   1.000
_cell.length_c   1.000
_cell.angle_alpha   90.00
_cell.angle_beta   90.00
_cell.angle_gamma   90.00
#
_symmetry.space_group_name_H-M   'P 1'
#
loop_
_entity.id
_entity.type
_entity.pdbx_description
1 polymer ?
#
loop_
_entity_poly.entity_id
_entity_poly.type
_entity_poly.pdbx_seq_one_letter_code
_entity_poly.pdbx_strand_id
1 'polypeptide(L)'
;GLLVCKVCKVCKAHYVIADARSYACSGHWRGGACSNDIRVRRDAIERVILGGIYRDLLEPERVARMANEMRAAYAERMRAVAGRAADLPRELEELDARIMRLRERLKAGDPDLTPDELQAAIDRVEAKRRQVFDVQPTDRENARVLAMLPRTAELYREQIDQGRWGRSCG
;
A
#
# COMPACT_ATOMS: atom_id res chain seq x y z
N GLY A 1 -4.74 -34.59 -8.07
CA GLY A 1 -3.67 -33.59 -7.88
C GLY A 1 -2.96 -33.32 -9.20
N LEU A 2 -3.27 -32.21 -9.86
CA LEU A 2 -2.76 -31.86 -11.21
C LEU A 2 -1.45 -31.05 -11.19
N LEU A 3 -0.89 -30.81 -10.00
CA LEU A 3 0.13 -29.77 -9.76
C LEU A 3 1.59 -30.21 -9.95
N VAL A 4 1.85 -31.46 -10.39
CA VAL A 4 3.22 -32.03 -10.44
C VAL A 4 3.54 -32.70 -11.78
N CYS A 5 3.04 -32.19 -12.91
CA CYS A 5 3.46 -32.69 -14.22
C CYS A 5 3.95 -31.56 -15.12
N LYS A 6 5.02 -30.86 -14.69
CA LYS A 6 5.84 -30.01 -15.60
C LYS A 6 6.60 -30.83 -16.65
N VAL A 7 6.32 -32.13 -16.74
CA VAL A 7 7.10 -33.11 -17.47
C VAL A 7 6.17 -33.86 -18.41
N CYS A 8 6.55 -33.95 -19.68
CA CYS A 8 5.84 -34.72 -20.68
C CYS A 8 5.86 -36.20 -20.30
N LYS A 9 4.70 -36.87 -20.29
CA LYS A 9 4.65 -38.30 -19.99
C LYS A 9 5.32 -39.17 -21.06
N VAL A 10 5.39 -38.67 -22.30
CA VAL A 10 5.96 -39.36 -23.48
C VAL A 10 7.49 -39.28 -23.47
N CYS A 11 8.08 -38.10 -23.59
CA CYS A 11 9.54 -37.95 -23.72
C CYS A 11 10.25 -37.52 -22.42
N LYS A 12 9.52 -37.31 -21.32
CA LYS A 12 10.07 -36.81 -20.04
C LYS A 12 10.73 -35.42 -20.11
N ALA A 13 10.62 -34.72 -21.23
CA ALA A 13 11.06 -33.33 -21.33
C ALA A 13 10.10 -32.38 -20.63
N HIS A 14 10.57 -31.19 -20.26
CA HIS A 14 9.74 -30.19 -19.60
C HIS A 14 8.76 -29.49 -20.54
N TYR A 15 7.63 -29.07 -20.00
CA TYR A 15 6.78 -28.08 -20.69
C TYR A 15 7.43 -26.70 -20.62
N VAL A 16 7.49 -26.02 -21.76
CA VAL A 16 8.02 -24.65 -21.91
C VAL A 16 6.92 -23.73 -22.43
N ILE A 17 7.11 -22.42 -22.26
CA ILE A 17 6.22 -21.43 -22.85
C ILE A 17 6.38 -21.49 -24.38
N ALA A 18 5.31 -21.86 -25.08
CA ALA A 18 5.28 -21.91 -26.54
C ALA A 18 4.91 -20.54 -27.14
N ASP A 19 3.97 -19.85 -26.50
CA ASP A 19 3.50 -18.52 -26.86
C ASP A 19 2.94 -17.78 -25.64
N ALA A 20 2.36 -16.59 -25.86
CA ALA A 20 1.80 -15.76 -24.79
C ALA A 20 0.70 -16.45 -23.97
N ARG A 21 0.03 -17.48 -24.52
CA ARG A 21 -1.18 -18.10 -23.96
C ARG A 21 -1.02 -19.59 -23.68
N SER A 22 0.07 -20.25 -24.09
CA SER A 22 0.19 -21.70 -23.99
C SER A 22 1.58 -22.20 -23.60
N TYR A 23 1.57 -23.36 -22.95
CA TYR A 23 2.74 -24.19 -22.69
C TYR A 23 2.69 -25.43 -23.60
N ALA A 24 3.85 -25.85 -24.10
CA ALA A 24 4.00 -27.06 -24.91
C ALA A 24 5.22 -27.88 -24.47
N CYS A 25 5.23 -29.16 -24.80
CA CYS A 25 6.38 -30.02 -24.56
C CYS A 25 7.61 -29.50 -25.34
N SER A 26 8.73 -29.25 -24.67
CA SER A 26 9.93 -28.73 -25.32
C SER A 26 10.49 -29.67 -26.38
N GLY A 27 10.42 -30.99 -26.16
CA GLY A 27 10.86 -32.00 -27.11
C GLY A 27 10.04 -32.03 -28.41
N HIS A 28 8.76 -31.66 -28.34
CA HIS A 28 7.92 -31.52 -29.53
C HIS A 28 8.13 -30.15 -30.18
N TRP A 29 7.99 -29.07 -29.40
CA TRP A 29 7.98 -27.69 -29.91
C TRP A 29 9.31 -27.23 -30.50
N ARG A 30 10.45 -27.62 -29.91
CA ARG A 30 11.78 -27.14 -30.33
C ARG A 30 12.62 -28.17 -31.07
N GLY A 31 12.25 -29.46 -31.03
CA GLY A 31 13.12 -30.53 -31.51
C GLY A 31 12.45 -31.64 -32.32
N GLY A 32 11.13 -31.67 -32.45
CA GLY A 32 10.41 -32.74 -33.16
C GLY A 32 10.61 -34.15 -32.58
N ALA A 33 11.33 -34.28 -31.46
CA ALA A 33 11.75 -35.54 -30.84
C ALA A 33 10.66 -36.16 -29.94
N CYS A 34 9.46 -35.59 -29.95
CA CYS A 34 8.33 -36.07 -29.15
C CYS A 34 7.03 -35.92 -29.95
N SER A 35 6.20 -36.96 -29.92
CA SER A 35 4.88 -36.97 -30.57
C SER A 35 3.81 -36.18 -29.79
N ASN A 36 4.12 -35.70 -28.58
CA ASN A 36 3.17 -34.96 -27.75
C ASN A 36 3.01 -33.51 -28.24
N ASP A 37 1.97 -33.28 -29.04
CA ASP A 37 1.57 -31.99 -29.60
C ASP A 37 0.61 -31.19 -28.70
N ILE A 38 0.27 -31.72 -27.53
CA ILE A 38 -0.63 -31.08 -26.58
C ILE A 38 -0.10 -29.69 -26.18
N ARG A 39 -0.95 -28.69 -26.40
CA ARG A 39 -0.79 -27.33 -25.87
C ARG A 39 -1.71 -27.11 -24.70
N VAL A 40 -1.12 -26.75 -23.56
CA VAL A 40 -1.87 -26.45 -22.35
C VAL A 40 -2.02 -24.95 -22.21
N ARG A 41 -3.25 -24.46 -22.09
CA ARG A 41 -3.50 -23.02 -21.88
C ARG A 41 -2.93 -22.57 -20.55
N ARG A 42 -2.26 -21.41 -20.57
CA ARG A 42 -1.66 -20.79 -19.38
C ARG A 42 -2.70 -20.50 -18.31
N ASP A 43 -3.84 -19.93 -18.69
CA ASP A 43 -4.90 -19.57 -17.73
C ASP A 43 -5.54 -20.80 -17.05
N ALA A 44 -5.61 -21.93 -17.76
CA ALA A 44 -6.05 -23.19 -17.17
C ALA A 44 -5.06 -23.71 -16.11
N ILE A 45 -3.75 -23.63 -16.38
CA ILE A 45 -2.72 -24.00 -15.42
C ILE A 45 -2.73 -23.06 -14.22
N GLU A 46 -2.74 -21.74 -14.45
CA GLU A 46 -2.78 -20.74 -13.40
C GLU A 46 -4.01 -20.90 -12.50
N ARG A 47 -5.19 -21.19 -13.06
CA ARG A 47 -6.39 -21.47 -12.26
C ARG A 47 -6.19 -22.68 -11.32
N VAL A 48 -5.50 -23.71 -11.79
CA VAL A 48 -5.26 -24.92 -10.99
C VAL A 48 -4.16 -24.68 -9.94
N ILE A 49 -3.10 -23.96 -10.29
CA ILE A 49 -1.95 -23.70 -9.41
C ILE A 49 -2.28 -22.61 -8.39
N LEU A 50 -2.73 -21.45 -8.86
CA LEU A 50 -2.92 -20.24 -8.07
C LEU A 50 -4.35 -20.11 -7.55
N GLY A 51 -5.34 -20.72 -8.21
CA GLY A 51 -6.75 -20.55 -7.81
C GLY A 51 -7.05 -21.01 -6.38
N GLY A 52 -6.38 -22.07 -5.91
CA GLY A 52 -6.49 -22.51 -4.51
C GLY A 52 -5.92 -21.46 -3.54
N ILE A 53 -4.68 -21.02 -3.80
CA ILE A 53 -3.98 -20.01 -3.00
C ILE A 53 -4.80 -18.72 -2.90
N TYR A 54 -5.35 -18.26 -4.04
CA TYR A 54 -6.16 -17.05 -4.04
C TYR A 54 -7.49 -17.20 -3.31
N ARG A 55 -8.18 -18.35 -3.44
CA ARG A 55 -9.42 -18.58 -2.68
C ARG A 55 -9.16 -18.62 -1.18
N ASP A 56 -8.07 -19.24 -0.76
CA ASP A 56 -7.69 -19.30 0.66
C ASP A 56 -7.30 -17.92 1.20
N LEU A 57 -6.60 -17.11 0.39
CA LEU A 57 -6.20 -15.75 0.78
C LEU A 57 -7.38 -14.76 0.82
N LEU A 58 -8.31 -14.90 -0.13
CA LEU A 58 -9.49 -14.04 -0.30
C LEU A 58 -10.75 -14.63 0.35
N GLU A 59 -10.57 -15.57 1.27
CA GLU A 59 -11.67 -16.13 2.03
C GLU A 59 -12.38 -14.98 2.78
N PRO A 60 -13.73 -14.89 2.71
CA PRO A 60 -14.49 -13.75 3.23
C PRO A 60 -14.17 -13.38 4.68
N GLU A 61 -14.06 -14.35 5.57
CA GLU A 61 -13.80 -14.09 6.99
C GLU A 61 -12.40 -13.52 7.19
N ARG A 62 -11.38 -14.03 6.48
CA ARG A 62 -10.01 -13.49 6.52
C ARG A 62 -9.95 -12.06 6.03
N VAL A 63 -10.59 -11.76 4.90
CA VAL A 63 -10.63 -10.41 4.33
C VAL A 63 -11.37 -9.46 5.26
N ALA A 64 -12.53 -9.89 5.81
CA ALA A 64 -13.30 -9.08 6.73
C ALA A 64 -12.51 -8.76 8.01
N ARG A 65 -11.80 -9.75 8.57
CA ARG A 65 -10.92 -9.57 9.73
C ARG A 65 -9.81 -8.57 9.43
N MET A 66 -9.08 -8.75 8.32
CA MET A 66 -8.03 -7.82 7.90
C MET A 66 -8.58 -6.39 7.73
N ALA A 67 -9.71 -6.23 7.04
CA ALA A 67 -10.31 -4.92 6.82
C ALA A 67 -10.72 -4.25 8.15
N ASN A 68 -11.23 -5.03 9.11
CA ASN A 68 -11.58 -4.52 10.43
C ASN A 68 -10.34 -4.08 11.21
N GLU A 69 -9.27 -4.88 11.21
CA GLU A 69 -7.99 -4.53 11.86
C GLU A 69 -7.40 -3.25 11.26
N MET A 70 -7.38 -3.14 9.93
CA MET A 70 -6.90 -1.93 9.24
C MET A 70 -7.75 -0.70 9.57
N ARG A 71 -9.08 -0.84 9.61
CA ARG A 71 -9.97 0.27 10.02
C ARG A 71 -9.77 0.68 11.47
N ALA A 72 -9.57 -0.28 12.38
CA ALA A 72 -9.32 0.00 13.79
C ALA A 72 -7.98 0.74 13.97
N ALA A 73 -6.91 0.27 13.34
CA ALA A 73 -5.60 0.91 13.37
C ALA A 73 -5.64 2.32 12.76
N TYR A 74 -6.37 2.49 11.65
CA TYR A 74 -6.58 3.79 11.04
C TYR A 74 -7.38 4.74 11.95
N ALA A 75 -8.48 4.27 12.55
CA ALA A 75 -9.26 5.07 13.50
C ALA A 75 -8.44 5.49 14.71
N GLU A 76 -7.59 4.62 15.25
CA GLU A 76 -6.69 4.95 16.35
C GLU A 76 -5.68 6.04 15.95
N ARG A 77 -5.07 5.91 14.76
CA ARG A 77 -4.19 6.95 14.20
C ARG A 77 -4.93 8.28 14.06
N MET A 78 -6.18 8.25 13.60
CA MET A 78 -7.00 9.45 13.48
C MET A 78 -7.34 10.09 14.83
N ARG A 79 -7.61 9.29 15.87
CA ARG A 79 -7.80 9.82 17.23
C ARG A 79 -6.52 10.47 17.75
N ALA A 80 -5.36 9.85 17.52
CA ALA A 80 -4.08 10.42 17.93
C ALA A 80 -3.76 11.74 17.19
N VAL A 81 -4.12 11.84 15.91
CA VAL A 81 -4.02 13.09 15.14
C VAL A 81 -5.01 14.13 15.65
N ALA A 82 -6.28 13.75 15.87
CA ALA A 82 -7.31 14.66 16.39
C ALA A 82 -6.99 15.17 17.80
N GLY A 83 -6.43 14.32 18.66
CA GLY A 83 -5.94 14.71 19.98
C GLY A 83 -4.83 15.75 19.88
N ARG A 84 -3.82 15.52 19.02
CA ARG A 84 -2.79 16.54 18.75
C ARG A 84 -3.36 17.82 18.12
N ALA A 85 -4.37 17.70 17.26
CA ALA A 85 -5.05 18.86 16.66
C ALA A 85 -5.84 19.68 17.70
N ALA A 86 -6.28 19.09 18.82
CA ALA A 86 -6.93 19.82 19.90
C ALA A 86 -5.92 20.66 20.73
N ASP A 87 -4.69 20.16 20.90
CA ASP A 87 -3.61 20.89 21.57
C ASP A 87 -2.92 21.92 20.65
N LEU A 88 -3.07 21.76 19.33
CA LEU A 88 -2.40 22.57 18.31
C LEU A 88 -2.70 24.09 18.42
N PRO A 89 -3.95 24.55 18.62
CA PRO A 89 -4.24 25.97 18.76
C PRO A 89 -3.53 26.58 19.98
N ARG A 90 -3.52 25.85 21.11
CA ARG A 90 -2.87 26.29 22.35
C ARG A 90 -1.34 26.37 22.17
N GLU A 91 -0.73 25.38 21.52
CA GLU A 91 0.70 25.40 21.22
C GLU A 91 1.07 26.57 20.30
N LEU A 92 0.24 26.85 19.28
CA LEU A 92 0.44 28.00 18.39
C LEU A 92 0.30 29.33 19.13
N GLU A 93 -0.69 29.48 20.01
CA GLU A 93 -0.88 30.67 20.85
C GLU A 93 0.32 30.90 21.80
N GLU A 94 0.83 29.84 22.42
CA GLU A 94 2.00 29.91 23.30
C GLU A 94 3.27 30.33 22.54
N LEU A 95 3.47 29.82 21.32
CA LEU A 95 4.57 30.19 20.44
C LEU A 95 4.43 31.65 19.95
N ASP A 96 3.22 32.09 19.58
CA ASP A 96 2.94 33.47 19.17
C ASP A 96 3.19 34.46 20.31
N ALA A 97 2.72 34.14 21.51
CA ALA A 97 2.99 34.94 22.70
C ALA A 97 4.49 35.02 23.01
N ARG A 98 5.25 33.93 22.79
CA ARG A 98 6.71 33.91 22.98
C ARG A 98 7.43 34.77 21.95
N ILE A 99 7.04 34.72 20.68
CA ILE A 99 7.59 35.57 19.61
C ILE A 99 7.36 37.04 19.96
N MET A 100 6.14 37.40 20.40
CA MET A 100 5.81 38.77 20.80
C MET A 100 6.69 39.26 21.95
N ARG A 101 6.90 38.46 22.99
CA ARG A 101 7.80 38.81 24.11
C ARG A 101 9.24 39.01 23.66
N LEU A 102 9.76 38.16 22.78
CA LEU A 102 11.13 38.29 22.27
C LEU A 102 11.30 39.54 21.39
N ARG A 103 10.31 39.84 20.54
CA ARG A 103 10.30 41.07 19.73
C ARG A 103 10.25 42.33 20.59
N GLU A 104 9.53 42.30 21.71
CA GLU A 104 9.49 43.43 22.62
C GLU A 104 10.83 43.65 23.33
N ARG A 105 11.48 42.57 23.80
CA ARG A 105 12.85 42.62 24.35
C ARG A 105 13.86 43.16 23.33
N LEU A 106 13.73 42.76 22.05
CA LEU A 106 14.57 43.27 20.98
C LEU A 106 14.40 44.79 20.76
N LYS A 107 13.17 45.31 20.90
CA LYS A 107 12.89 46.75 20.75
C LYS A 107 13.31 47.57 21.98
N ALA A 108 13.03 47.07 23.17
CA ALA A 108 13.34 47.77 24.43
C ALA A 108 14.83 47.70 24.79
N GLY A 109 15.56 46.76 24.17
CA GLY A 109 16.92 46.41 24.55
C GLY A 109 16.90 45.44 25.74
N ASP A 110 17.87 44.53 25.75
CA ASP A 110 17.98 43.50 26.77
C ASP A 110 19.38 43.55 27.41
N PRO A 111 19.48 43.53 28.75
CA PRO A 111 20.76 43.58 29.44
C PRO A 111 21.51 42.24 29.37
N ASP A 112 20.82 41.12 29.14
CA ASP A 112 21.39 39.78 29.22
C ASP A 112 21.71 39.19 27.84
N LEU A 113 21.08 39.67 26.78
CA LEU A 113 21.20 39.14 25.42
C LEU A 113 21.47 40.23 24.38
N THR A 114 22.33 39.93 23.43
CA THR A 114 22.57 40.82 22.28
C THR A 114 21.39 40.80 21.30
N PRO A 115 21.23 41.85 20.48
CA PRO A 115 20.20 41.90 19.44
C PRO A 115 20.25 40.70 18.46
N ASP A 116 21.46 40.26 18.10
CA ASP A 116 21.66 39.11 17.21
C ASP A 116 21.21 37.79 17.84
N GLU A 117 21.48 37.60 19.15
CA GLU A 117 21.02 36.42 19.89
C GLU A 117 19.49 36.40 20.04
N LEU A 118 18.87 37.57 20.26
CA LEU A 118 17.42 37.70 20.28
C LEU A 118 16.78 37.42 18.92
N GLN A 119 17.38 37.92 17.83
CA GLN A 119 16.91 37.64 16.47
C GLN A 119 17.01 36.14 16.16
N ALA A 120 18.14 35.51 16.48
CA ALA A 120 18.30 34.06 16.32
C ALA A 120 17.28 33.26 17.15
N ALA A 121 16.93 33.74 18.35
CA ALA A 121 15.89 33.11 19.18
C ALA A 121 14.49 33.25 18.55
N ILE A 122 14.16 34.40 17.97
CA ILE A 122 12.89 34.62 17.24
C ILE A 122 12.80 33.67 16.05
N ASP A 123 13.84 33.60 15.23
CA ASP A 123 13.85 32.76 14.03
C ASP A 123 13.64 31.27 14.36
N ARG A 124 14.23 30.79 15.46
CA ARG A 124 14.02 29.41 15.96
C ARG A 124 12.56 29.16 16.35
N VAL A 125 11.93 30.10 17.05
CA VAL A 125 10.53 29.96 17.48
C VAL A 125 9.58 30.06 16.27
N GLU A 126 9.86 30.94 15.31
CA GLU A 126 9.09 31.05 14.06
C GLU A 126 9.24 29.81 13.16
N ALA A 127 10.44 29.22 13.10
CA ALA A 127 10.64 27.94 12.42
C ALA A 127 9.83 26.81 13.06
N LYS A 128 9.81 26.75 14.40
CA LYS A 128 9.01 25.78 15.14
C LYS A 128 7.51 25.97 14.88
N ARG A 129 7.02 27.21 14.90
CA ARG A 129 5.62 27.55 14.58
C ARG A 129 5.22 27.07 13.18
N ARG A 130 6.08 27.30 12.18
CA ARG A 130 5.85 26.83 10.79
C ARG A 130 5.78 25.30 10.71
N GLN A 131 6.69 24.60 11.38
CA GLN A 131 6.66 23.13 11.43
C GLN A 131 5.38 22.59 12.07
N VAL A 132 4.91 23.23 13.14
CA VAL A 132 3.69 22.83 13.85
C VAL A 132 2.44 23.06 12.99
N PHE A 133 2.42 24.13 12.18
CA PHE A 133 1.31 24.47 11.29
C PHE A 133 1.19 23.55 10.06
N ASP A 134 2.30 23.11 9.46
CA ASP A 134 2.31 22.31 8.22
C ASP A 134 1.94 20.82 8.39
N VAL A 135 1.82 20.32 9.63
CA VAL A 135 1.37 18.94 9.88
C VAL A 135 -0.14 18.84 9.72
N GLN A 136 -0.65 18.88 8.49
CA GLN A 136 -2.02 18.51 8.16
C GLN A 136 -2.06 17.60 6.92
N PRO A 137 -2.41 16.30 7.06
CA PRO A 137 -2.41 15.39 5.91
C PRO A 137 -3.81 14.85 5.52
N THR A 138 -4.03 14.78 4.19
CA THR A 138 -4.51 13.66 3.32
C THR A 138 -5.41 12.51 3.84
N ASP A 139 -6.03 12.61 5.02
CA ASP A 139 -6.61 11.45 5.69
C ASP A 139 -7.94 10.96 5.10
N ARG A 140 -8.77 11.85 4.54
CA ARG A 140 -10.13 11.51 4.07
C ARG A 140 -10.15 10.47 2.95
N GLU A 141 -9.10 10.41 2.12
CA GLU A 141 -9.00 9.48 0.99
C GLU A 141 -8.71 8.04 1.47
N ASN A 142 -7.83 7.89 2.46
CA ASN A 142 -7.45 6.60 3.04
C ASN A 142 -8.64 5.88 3.70
N ALA A 143 -9.51 6.63 4.40
CA ALA A 143 -10.71 6.06 5.02
C ALA A 143 -11.66 5.43 3.99
N ARG A 144 -11.82 6.08 2.81
CA ARG A 144 -12.69 5.59 1.73
C ARG A 144 -12.14 4.30 1.11
N VAL A 145 -10.83 4.24 0.87
CA VAL A 145 -10.17 3.03 0.34
C VAL A 145 -10.36 1.85 1.29
N LEU A 146 -10.16 2.04 2.60
CA LEU A 146 -10.35 0.97 3.61
C LEU A 146 -11.80 0.48 3.72
N ALA A 147 -12.78 1.35 3.47
CA ALA A 147 -14.19 0.97 3.44
C ALA A 147 -14.52 0.09 2.23
N MET A 148 -13.85 0.31 1.09
CA MET A 148 -14.08 -0.43 -0.16
C MET A 148 -13.46 -1.85 -0.17
N LEU A 149 -12.44 -2.11 0.66
CA LEU A 149 -11.64 -3.35 0.63
C LEU A 149 -12.45 -4.67 0.57
N PRO A 150 -13.50 -4.90 1.41
CA PRO A 150 -14.23 -6.17 1.36
C PRO A 150 -14.89 -6.42 0.01
N ARG A 151 -15.57 -5.40 -0.53
CA ARG A 151 -16.23 -5.48 -1.83
C ARG A 151 -15.21 -5.66 -2.97
N THR A 152 -14.06 -5.00 -2.89
CA THR A 152 -12.99 -5.17 -3.88
C THR A 152 -12.44 -6.60 -3.89
N ALA A 153 -12.30 -7.23 -2.71
CA ALA A 153 -11.85 -8.62 -2.61
C ALA A 153 -12.87 -9.61 -3.19
N GLU A 154 -14.17 -9.37 -2.98
CA GLU A 154 -15.25 -10.16 -3.59
C GLU A 154 -15.18 -10.12 -5.12
N LEU A 155 -15.07 -8.93 -5.70
CA LEU A 155 -14.93 -8.74 -7.15
C LEU A 155 -13.69 -9.43 -7.69
N TYR A 156 -12.57 -9.37 -6.96
CA TYR A 156 -11.33 -10.02 -7.38
C TYR A 156 -11.43 -11.54 -7.33
N ARG A 157 -12.08 -12.11 -6.30
CA ARG A 157 -12.39 -13.54 -6.21
C ARG A 157 -13.24 -14.02 -7.38
N GLU A 158 -14.28 -13.28 -7.75
CA GLU A 158 -15.11 -13.61 -8.92
C GLU A 158 -14.31 -13.62 -10.23
N GLN A 159 -13.34 -12.72 -10.39
CA GLN A 159 -12.45 -12.71 -11.55
C GLN A 159 -11.53 -13.95 -11.59
N ILE A 160 -11.04 -14.41 -10.44
CA ILE A 160 -10.22 -15.61 -10.31
C ILE A 160 -11.03 -16.85 -10.70
N ASP A 161 -12.26 -16.98 -10.19
CA ASP A 161 -13.14 -18.11 -10.51
C ASP A 161 -13.47 -18.15 -12.01
N GLN A 162 -13.63 -16.97 -12.62
CA GLN A 162 -13.90 -16.84 -14.06
C GLN A 162 -12.61 -16.94 -14.92
N GLY A 163 -11.44 -17.15 -14.30
CA GLY A 163 -10.12 -17.20 -14.95
C GLY A 163 -9.83 -15.97 -15.81
N ARG A 164 -10.30 -14.79 -15.38
CA ARG A 164 -10.06 -13.48 -16.00
C ARG A 164 -8.81 -12.77 -15.49
N TRP A 165 -8.08 -13.43 -14.61
CA TRP A 165 -6.80 -12.93 -14.11
C TRP A 165 -5.85 -12.62 -15.27
N GLY A 166 -5.31 -11.40 -15.33
CA GLY A 166 -4.42 -10.91 -16.39
C GLY A 166 -5.08 -10.32 -17.65
N ARG A 167 -6.41 -10.22 -17.73
CA ARG A 167 -7.13 -9.56 -18.85
C ARG A 167 -7.42 -8.07 -18.63
N SER A 168 -6.81 -7.45 -17.61
CA SER A 168 -7.05 -6.06 -17.21
C SER A 168 -6.12 -5.03 -17.87
N CYS A 169 -5.32 -5.42 -18.87
CA CYS A 169 -4.67 -4.46 -19.76
C CYS A 169 -5.36 -4.52 -21.12
N GLY A 170 -6.30 -3.60 -21.31
CA GLY A 170 -6.81 -3.15 -22.59
C GLY A 170 -6.66 -1.64 -22.62
#